data_AF-A0A6S6T0N6-F1
#
_entry.id   AF-A0A6S6T0N6-F1
#
_cell.length_a   1.000
_cell.length_b   1.000
_cell.length_c   1.000
_cell.angle_alpha   90.00
_cell.angle_beta   90.00
_cell.angle_gamma   90.00
#
_symmetry.space_group_name_H-M   'P 1'
#
loop_
_entity.id
_entity.type
_entity.pdbx_description
1 polymer ?
#
loop_
_entity_poly.entity_id
_entity_poly.type
_entity_poly.pdbx_seq_one_letter_code
_entity_poly.pdbx_strand_id
1 'polypeptide(L)'
;MKRNIIYGFLLFILSINLSQAQEHRSKDERIQALKVAFITEELDLTPEQSQGFWPLYNELHVKLHQLKKNRMKGFDVESLSDEALEALLEKHLKAEEEKVVLHRRYVERFKKVLTIRQVVKLTQSEHRFRRELLRRAKERRGGGRGK
;
A
#
# COMPACT_ATOMS: atom_id res chain seq x y z
N MET A 1 -34.31 -32.38 8.28
CA MET A 1 -33.85 -31.93 6.94
C MET A 1 -33.55 -30.43 6.88
N LYS A 2 -34.48 -29.52 7.25
CA LYS A 2 -34.26 -28.06 7.16
C LYS A 2 -33.02 -27.54 7.91
N ARG A 3 -32.72 -28.11 9.08
CA ARG A 3 -31.55 -27.72 9.90
C ARG A 3 -30.20 -28.09 9.26
N ASN A 4 -30.13 -29.22 8.54
CA ASN A 4 -28.92 -29.67 7.83
C ASN A 4 -28.66 -28.83 6.57
N ILE A 5 -29.73 -28.33 5.92
CA ILE A 5 -29.64 -27.40 4.80
C ILE A 5 -29.06 -26.05 5.27
N ILE A 6 -29.47 -25.57 6.44
CA ILE A 6 -28.94 -24.33 7.04
C ILE A 6 -27.45 -24.44 7.34
N TYR A 7 -26.98 -25.56 7.91
CA TYR A 7 -25.54 -25.78 8.15
C TYR A 7 -24.73 -25.89 6.87
N GLY A 8 -25.27 -26.54 5.83
CA GLY A 8 -24.64 -26.59 4.51
C GLY A 8 -24.50 -25.21 3.88
N PHE A 9 -25.53 -24.37 4.01
CA PHE A 9 -25.52 -23.00 3.51
C PHE A 9 -24.54 -22.09 4.28
N LEU A 10 -24.47 -22.21 5.60
CA LEU A 10 -23.48 -21.52 6.44
C LEU A 10 -22.03 -21.92 6.11
N LEU A 11 -21.77 -23.21 5.87
CA LEU A 11 -20.46 -23.71 5.46
C LEU A 11 -20.07 -23.23 4.05
N PHE A 12 -21.03 -23.13 3.14
CA PHE A 12 -20.83 -22.59 1.80
C PHE A 12 -20.47 -21.10 1.84
N ILE A 13 -21.19 -20.29 2.63
CA ILE A 13 -20.88 -18.87 2.84
C ILE A 13 -19.49 -18.70 3.46
N LEU A 14 -19.11 -19.53 4.44
CA LEU A 14 -17.79 -19.48 5.06
C LEU A 14 -16.66 -19.79 4.07
N SER A 15 -16.89 -20.73 3.15
CA SER A 15 -15.93 -21.12 2.11
C SER A 15 -15.69 -20.01 1.08
N ILE A 16 -16.74 -19.28 0.70
CA ILE A 16 -16.63 -18.13 -0.22
C ILE A 16 -15.81 -17.00 0.42
N ASN A 17 -16.04 -16.71 1.70
CA ASN A 17 -15.28 -15.67 2.42
C ASN A 17 -13.80 -16.03 2.56
N LEU A 18 -13.49 -17.30 2.82
CA LEU A 18 -12.10 -17.77 2.93
C LEU A 18 -11.35 -17.68 1.59
N SER A 19 -12.01 -18.05 0.49
CA SER A 19 -11.44 -17.96 -0.86
C SER A 19 -11.14 -16.51 -1.28
N GLN A 20 -12.06 -15.57 -1.02
CA GLN A 20 -11.84 -14.15 -1.31
C GLN A 20 -10.73 -13.54 -0.44
N ALA A 21 -10.66 -13.90 0.84
CA ALA A 21 -9.59 -13.44 1.73
C ALA A 21 -8.21 -13.95 1.30
N GLN A 22 -8.13 -15.19 0.81
CA GLN A 22 -6.89 -15.77 0.27
C GLN A 22 -6.46 -15.08 -1.03
N GLU A 23 -7.40 -14.77 -1.93
CA GLU A 23 -7.10 -14.05 -3.18
C GLU A 23 -6.57 -12.63 -2.90
N HIS A 24 -7.14 -11.91 -1.93
CA HIS A 24 -6.68 -10.56 -1.59
C HIS A 24 -5.26 -10.58 -1.00
N ARG A 25 -4.95 -11.51 -0.09
CA ARG A 25 -3.58 -11.65 0.44
C ARG A 25 -2.56 -11.94 -0.65
N SER A 26 -2.89 -12.87 -1.55
CA SER A 26 -2.02 -13.23 -2.68
C SER A 26 -1.71 -12.03 -3.60
N LYS A 27 -2.69 -11.14 -3.82
CA LYS A 27 -2.49 -9.92 -4.62
C LYS A 27 -1.55 -8.93 -3.91
N ASP A 28 -1.75 -8.70 -2.62
CA ASP A 28 -0.91 -7.79 -1.84
C ASP A 28 0.55 -8.28 -1.78
N GLU A 29 0.75 -9.57 -1.50
CA GLU A 29 2.07 -10.21 -1.50
C GLU A 29 2.77 -10.07 -2.85
N ARG A 30 2.06 -10.30 -3.95
CA ARG A 30 2.60 -10.13 -5.30
C ARG A 30 3.02 -8.68 -5.58
N ILE A 31 2.24 -7.71 -5.13
CA ILE A 31 2.60 -6.28 -5.27
C ILE A 31 3.84 -5.96 -4.44
N GLN A 32 3.95 -6.49 -3.23
CA GLN A 32 5.13 -6.30 -2.39
C GLN A 32 6.38 -6.92 -3.02
N ALA A 33 6.31 -8.15 -3.52
CA ALA A 33 7.42 -8.79 -4.22
C ALA A 33 7.89 -7.97 -5.43
N LEU A 34 6.94 -7.46 -6.23
CA LEU A 34 7.26 -6.56 -7.34
C LEU A 34 7.92 -5.26 -6.86
N LYS A 35 7.47 -4.70 -5.73
CA LYS A 35 8.07 -3.49 -5.16
C LYS A 35 9.50 -3.75 -4.71
N VAL A 36 9.74 -4.88 -4.02
CA VAL A 36 11.08 -5.28 -3.57
C VAL A 36 12.01 -5.39 -4.76
N ALA A 37 11.63 -6.18 -5.77
CA ALA A 37 12.44 -6.36 -6.99
C ALA A 37 12.75 -5.02 -7.68
N PHE A 38 11.73 -4.18 -7.88
CA PHE A 38 11.89 -2.87 -8.52
C PHE A 38 12.85 -1.94 -7.77
N ILE A 39 12.76 -1.90 -6.44
CA ILE A 39 13.61 -1.04 -5.62
C ILE A 39 15.05 -1.58 -5.57
N THR A 40 15.25 -2.89 -5.51
CA THR A 40 16.58 -3.51 -5.60
C THR A 40 17.27 -3.14 -6.91
N GLU A 41 16.56 -3.27 -8.03
CA GLU A 41 17.08 -2.98 -9.37
C GLU A 41 17.47 -1.50 -9.54
N GLU A 42 16.66 -0.59 -8.99
CA GLU A 42 16.87 0.85 -9.15
C GLU A 42 18.02 1.42 -8.29
N LEU A 43 18.26 0.81 -7.13
CA LEU A 43 19.19 1.35 -6.14
C LEU A 43 20.60 0.78 -6.22
N ASP A 44 20.77 -0.38 -6.86
CA ASP A 44 22.06 -1.07 -7.00
C ASP A 44 22.80 -1.14 -5.66
N LEU A 45 22.13 -1.74 -4.67
CA LEU A 45 22.62 -1.82 -3.29
C LEU A 45 23.71 -2.87 -3.17
N THR A 46 24.80 -2.56 -2.47
CA THR A 46 25.76 -3.60 -2.05
C THR A 46 25.10 -4.54 -1.03
N PRO A 47 25.69 -5.74 -0.79
CA PRO A 47 25.21 -6.64 0.27
C PRO A 47 25.12 -5.96 1.65
N GLU A 48 26.10 -5.14 2.01
CA GLU A 48 26.16 -4.40 3.28
C GLU A 48 25.05 -3.34 3.34
N GLN A 49 24.89 -2.57 2.25
CA GLN A 49 23.81 -1.57 2.18
C GLN A 49 22.43 -2.23 2.26
N SER A 50 22.25 -3.38 1.62
CA SER A 50 20.99 -4.13 1.64
C SER A 50 20.61 -4.57 3.05
N GLN A 51 21.57 -5.07 3.83
CA GLN A 51 21.36 -5.47 5.23
C GLN A 51 20.86 -4.30 6.10
N GLY A 52 21.40 -3.09 5.89
CA GLY A 52 20.95 -1.89 6.61
C GLY A 52 19.67 -1.27 6.06
N PHE A 53 19.44 -1.34 4.74
CA PHE A 53 18.35 -0.67 4.05
C PHE A 53 16.98 -1.33 4.27
N TRP A 54 16.88 -2.64 4.06
CA TRP A 54 15.59 -3.33 4.07
C TRP A 54 14.82 -3.22 5.39
N PRO A 55 15.46 -3.34 6.57
CA PRO A 55 14.77 -3.14 7.84
C PRO A 55 14.16 -1.73 7.95
N LEU A 56 14.90 -0.69 7.56
CA LEU A 56 14.41 0.70 7.57
C LEU A 56 13.26 0.89 6.60
N TYR A 57 13.40 0.36 5.38
CA TYR A 57 12.38 0.48 4.35
C TYR A 57 11.07 -0.21 4.75
N ASN A 58 11.16 -1.42 5.30
CA ASN A 58 9.99 -2.17 5.77
C ASN A 58 9.30 -1.46 6.94
N GLU A 59 10.07 -0.91 7.88
CA GLU A 59 9.52 -0.14 9.00
C GLU A 59 8.79 1.13 8.52
N LEU A 60 9.37 1.86 7.57
CA LEU A 60 8.71 3.03 6.94
C LEU A 60 7.39 2.62 6.28
N HIS A 61 7.40 1.50 5.55
CA HIS A 61 6.22 0.97 4.87
C HIS A 61 5.08 0.65 5.81
N VAL A 62 5.36 -0.06 6.91
CA VAL A 62 4.36 -0.38 7.92
C VAL A 62 3.74 0.88 8.50
N LYS A 63 4.57 1.88 8.84
CA LYS A 63 4.10 3.16 9.40
C LYS A 63 3.26 3.95 8.38
N LEU A 64 3.70 4.03 7.13
CA LEU A 64 2.93 4.66 6.05
C LEU A 64 1.59 3.95 5.81
N HIS A 65 1.57 2.61 5.90
CA HIS A 65 0.35 1.83 5.78
C HIS A 65 -0.63 2.10 6.93
N GLN A 66 -0.16 2.24 8.16
CA GLN A 66 -0.98 2.61 9.31
C GLN A 66 -1.61 4.01 9.11
N LEU A 67 -0.84 4.99 8.65
CA LEU A 67 -1.34 6.34 8.32
C LEU A 67 -2.35 6.31 7.15
N LYS A 68 -2.25 5.31 6.27
CA LYS A 68 -3.13 5.14 5.11
C LYS A 68 -4.55 4.69 5.49
N LYS A 69 -4.74 4.08 6.68
CA LYS A 69 -6.07 3.65 7.15
C LYS A 69 -7.03 4.83 7.39
N ASN A 70 -6.50 6.05 7.50
CA ASN A 70 -7.27 7.28 7.74
C ASN A 70 -7.61 8.08 6.47
N ARG A 71 -7.64 7.45 5.28
CA ARG A 71 -7.95 8.20 4.04
C ARG A 71 -9.42 8.64 3.98
N MET A 72 -9.64 9.85 3.44
CA MET A 72 -10.93 10.29 2.91
C MET A 72 -11.34 9.41 1.71
N LYS A 73 -12.01 8.29 1.97
CA LYS A 73 -12.58 7.45 0.91
C LYS A 73 -13.91 6.86 1.37
N GLY A 74 -14.89 6.92 0.46
CA GLY A 74 -16.17 6.24 0.65
C GLY A 74 -17.14 6.93 1.59
N PHE A 75 -16.94 8.23 1.85
CA PHE A 75 -17.92 9.05 2.56
C PHE A 75 -18.78 9.75 1.53
N ASP A 76 -20.09 9.76 1.76
CA ASP A 76 -21.02 10.59 1.00
C ASP A 76 -21.05 11.97 1.63
N VAL A 77 -20.47 12.94 0.93
CA VAL A 77 -20.29 14.32 1.41
C VAL A 77 -21.65 14.95 1.71
N GLU A 78 -22.65 14.64 0.89
CA GLU A 78 -24.01 15.21 1.02
C GLU A 78 -24.78 14.63 2.22
N SER A 79 -24.29 13.54 2.82
CA SER A 79 -24.93 12.85 3.95
C SER A 79 -24.38 13.26 5.32
N LEU A 80 -23.30 14.03 5.36
CA LEU A 80 -22.59 14.40 6.59
C LEU A 80 -22.88 15.85 6.96
N SER A 81 -22.86 16.16 8.26
CA SER A 81 -22.91 17.55 8.71
C SER A 81 -21.60 18.26 8.44
N ASP A 82 -21.64 19.59 8.39
CA ASP A 82 -20.46 20.43 8.20
C ASP A 82 -19.40 20.15 9.27
N GLU A 83 -19.78 19.94 10.54
CA GLU A 83 -18.85 19.62 11.63
C GLU A 83 -18.17 18.26 11.41
N ALA A 84 -18.91 17.27 10.89
CA ALA A 84 -18.34 15.97 10.56
C ALA A 84 -17.37 16.05 9.37
N LEU A 85 -17.69 16.88 8.38
CA LEU A 85 -16.81 17.15 7.24
C LEU A 85 -15.53 17.89 7.67
N GLU A 86 -15.64 18.87 8.56
CA GLU A 86 -14.50 19.60 9.11
C GLU A 86 -13.58 18.68 9.93
N ALA A 87 -14.15 17.83 10.79
CA ALA A 87 -13.39 16.83 11.52
C ALA A 87 -12.68 15.81 10.61
N LEU A 88 -13.32 15.40 9.51
CA LEU A 88 -12.71 14.53 8.50
C LEU A 88 -11.56 15.21 7.77
N LEU A 89 -11.73 16.48 7.40
CA LEU A 89 -10.70 17.28 6.74
C LEU A 89 -9.49 17.46 7.67
N GLU A 90 -9.71 17.85 8.92
CA GLU A 90 -8.65 18.02 9.91
C GLU A 90 -7.87 16.72 10.14
N LYS A 91 -8.60 15.60 10.30
CA LYS A 91 -7.97 14.27 10.40
C LYS A 91 -7.13 13.92 9.17
N HIS A 92 -7.57 14.32 7.97
CA HIS A 92 -6.82 14.10 6.75
C HIS A 92 -5.53 14.93 6.71
N LEU A 93 -5.62 16.23 7.02
CA LEU A 93 -4.48 17.15 7.05
C LEU A 93 -3.42 16.69 8.05
N LYS A 94 -3.83 16.35 9.28
CA LYS A 94 -2.94 15.78 10.29
C LYS A 94 -2.21 14.52 9.82
N ALA A 95 -2.90 13.63 9.10
CA ALA A 95 -2.28 12.44 8.54
C ALA A 95 -1.27 12.75 7.42
N GLU A 96 -1.46 13.83 6.64
CA GLU A 96 -0.47 14.30 5.66
C GLU A 96 0.76 14.91 6.36
N GLU A 97 0.58 15.70 7.42
CA GLU A 97 1.68 16.23 8.22
C GLU A 97 2.53 15.11 8.82
N GLU A 98 1.89 14.12 9.44
CA GLU A 98 2.55 12.95 10.02
C GLU A 98 3.36 12.18 8.97
N LYS A 99 2.87 12.07 7.72
CA LYS A 99 3.62 11.46 6.61
C LYS A 99 4.86 12.26 6.26
N VAL A 100 4.79 13.59 6.19
CA VAL A 100 5.93 14.45 5.86
C VAL A 100 7.01 14.33 6.95
N VAL A 101 6.61 14.41 8.21
CA VAL A 101 7.52 14.25 9.36
C VAL A 101 8.17 12.86 9.34
N LEU A 102 7.37 11.82 9.12
CA LEU A 102 7.87 10.45 9.01
C LEU A 102 8.87 10.31 7.85
N HIS A 103 8.55 10.84 6.67
CA HIS A 103 9.42 10.76 5.52
C HIS A 103 10.77 11.45 5.77
N ARG A 104 10.76 12.67 6.32
CA ARG A 104 11.99 13.40 6.70
C ARG A 104 12.86 12.59 7.66
N ARG A 105 12.25 11.99 8.69
CA ARG A 105 12.97 11.13 9.65
C ARG A 105 13.66 9.94 8.97
N TYR A 106 12.99 9.30 8.01
CA TYR A 106 13.56 8.15 7.31
C TYR A 106 14.60 8.53 6.27
N VAL A 107 14.48 9.68 5.61
CA VAL A 107 15.55 10.21 4.75
C VAL A 107 16.86 10.34 5.54
N GLU A 108 16.81 10.89 6.75
CA GLU A 108 18.00 10.99 7.60
C GLU A 108 18.54 9.63 8.05
N ARG A 109 17.67 8.63 8.24
CA ARG A 109 18.11 7.25 8.54
C ARG A 109 18.70 6.56 7.31
N PHE A 110 18.13 6.75 6.13
CA PHE A 110 18.65 6.17 4.89
C PHE A 110 20.01 6.76 4.52
N LYS A 111 20.25 8.05 4.76
CA LYS A 111 21.56 8.69 4.54
C LYS A 111 22.71 8.05 5.36
N LYS A 112 22.39 7.29 6.41
CA LYS A 112 23.40 6.55 7.20
C LYS A 112 23.84 5.23 6.57
N VAL A 113 23.05 4.69 5.64
CA VAL A 113 23.31 3.38 5.00
C VAL A 113 23.40 3.47 3.46
N LEU A 114 22.89 4.54 2.87
CA LEU A 114 22.87 4.81 1.43
C LEU A 114 23.62 6.09 1.10
N THR A 115 24.14 6.18 -0.13
CA THR A 115 24.64 7.45 -0.68
C THR A 115 23.49 8.42 -0.95
N ILE A 116 23.77 9.74 -0.97
CA ILE A 116 22.74 10.74 -1.31
C ILE A 116 22.09 10.49 -2.68
N ARG A 117 22.87 10.01 -3.66
CA ARG A 117 22.37 9.61 -4.98
C ARG A 117 21.33 8.49 -4.88
N GLN A 118 21.61 7.46 -4.09
CA GLN A 118 20.67 6.36 -3.84
C GLN A 118 19.42 6.83 -3.08
N VAL A 119 19.55 7.72 -2.10
CA VAL A 119 18.38 8.28 -1.39
C VAL A 119 17.47 9.07 -2.32
N VAL A 120 18.04 9.90 -3.20
CA VAL A 120 17.25 10.62 -4.22
C VAL A 120 16.60 9.64 -5.22
N LYS A 121 17.34 8.63 -5.68
CA LYS A 121 16.79 7.56 -6.53
C LYS A 121 15.62 6.85 -5.85
N LEU A 122 15.75 6.45 -4.58
CA LEU A 122 14.69 5.79 -3.81
C LEU A 122 13.38 6.59 -3.85
N THR A 123 13.46 7.90 -3.59
CA THR A 123 12.29 8.80 -3.64
C THR A 123 11.68 8.84 -5.04
N GLN A 124 12.48 8.87 -6.10
CA GLN A 124 11.96 8.85 -7.47
C GLN A 124 11.38 7.48 -7.85
N SER A 125 12.01 6.39 -7.42
CA SER A 125 11.61 5.00 -7.68
C SER A 125 10.26 4.67 -7.04
N GLU A 126 9.99 5.18 -5.83
CA GLU A 126 8.67 5.13 -5.18
C GLU A 126 7.55 5.68 -6.09
N HIS A 127 7.79 6.84 -6.72
CA HIS A 127 6.84 7.45 -7.65
C HIS A 127 6.73 6.69 -8.97
N ARG A 128 7.86 6.24 -9.54
CA ARG A 128 7.88 5.42 -10.77
C ARG A 128 7.10 4.13 -10.58
N PHE A 129 7.33 3.41 -9.49
CA PHE A 129 6.64 2.16 -9.19
C PHE A 129 5.12 2.33 -9.12
N ARG A 130 4.63 3.40 -8.47
CA ARG A 130 3.18 3.68 -8.42
C ARG A 130 2.61 3.94 -9.80
N ARG A 131 3.30 4.69 -10.65
CA ARG A 131 2.87 4.93 -12.04
C ARG A 131 2.84 3.64 -12.86
N GLU A 132 3.87 2.82 -12.72
CA GLU A 132 3.99 1.55 -13.44
C GLU A 132 2.91 0.55 -13.01
N LEU A 133 2.62 0.44 -11.72
CA LEU A 133 1.49 -0.36 -11.23
C LEU A 133 0.15 0.09 -11.83
N LEU A 134 -0.09 1.41 -11.88
CA LEU A 134 -1.32 1.95 -12.47
C LEU A 134 -1.40 1.68 -13.97
N ARG A 135 -0.28 1.80 -14.70
CA ARG A 135 -0.19 1.47 -16.12
C ARG A 135 -0.54 0.01 -16.38
N ARG A 136 0.11 -0.92 -15.67
CA ARG A 136 -0.16 -2.37 -15.77
C ARG A 136 -1.61 -2.72 -15.41
N ALA A 137 -2.18 -2.03 -14.42
CA ALA A 137 -3.59 -2.24 -14.05
C ALA A 137 -4.57 -1.76 -15.14
N LYS A 138 -4.26 -0.65 -15.82
CA LYS A 138 -5.06 -0.15 -16.96
C LYS A 138 -4.97 -1.08 -18.17
N GLU A 139 -3.77 -1.55 -18.52
CA GLU A 139 -3.55 -2.46 -19.66
C GLU A 139 -4.33 -3.77 -19.51
N ARG A 140 -4.33 -4.35 -18.30
CA ARG A 140 -5.13 -5.55 -17.99
C ARG A 140 -6.64 -5.31 -18.12
N ARG A 141 -7.12 -4.09 -17.90
CA ARG A 141 -8.54 -3.74 -18.05
C ARG A 141 -8.92 -3.37 -19.49
N GLY A 142 -7.99 -2.80 -20.26
CA GLY A 142 -8.20 -2.41 -21.66
C GLY A 142 -8.12 -3.57 -22.65
N GLY A 143 -7.33 -4.61 -22.36
CA GLY A 143 -7.15 -5.78 -23.24
C GLY A 143 -8.34 -6.75 -23.33
N GLY A 144 -9.44 -6.51 -22.59
CA GLY A 144 -10.62 -7.38 -22.58
C GLY A 144 -11.79 -6.92 -23.47
N ARG A 145 -11.65 -5.83 -24.23
CA ARG A 145 -12.74 -5.22 -25.02
C ARG A 145 -12.53 -5.28 -26.55
N GLY A 146 -11.58 -6.07 -27.01
CA GLY A 146 -11.30 -6.25 -28.44
C GLY A 146 -11.02 -7.71 -28.77
N LYS A 147 -12.08 -8.53 -28.79
CA LYS A 147 -12.20 -9.75 -29.58
C LYS A 147 -13.67 -10.07 -29.77
#